data_AF-A0A2M9ZDC1-F1
#
_entry.id   AF-A0A2M9ZDC1-F1
#
_cell.length_a   1.000
_cell.length_b   1.000
_cell.length_c   1.000
_cell.angle_alpha   90.00
_cell.angle_beta   90.00
_cell.angle_gamma   90.00
#
_symmetry.space_group_name_H-M   'P 1'
#
loop_
_entity.id
_entity.type
_entity.pdbx_description
1 polymer ?
#
loop_
_entity_poly.entity_id
_entity_poly.type
_entity_poly.pdbx_seq_one_letter_code
_entity_poly.pdbx_strand_id
1 'polypeptide(L)'
;MEKTLMDILNAGIAVFQSGEGKLKQTLSDLEKVYEELKVKGSQDQSEQANRLRDLLQKTVWDAQEKLKNANENSRVVVQQLKDNFEKISSQVDEMLPPDLKAKAKAALDELKKLTRS
;
A
#
# COMPACT_ATOMS: atom_id res chain seq x y z
N MET A 1 11.95 -7.97 7.06
CA MET A 1 10.60 -7.40 6.96
C MET A 1 10.62 -5.87 6.89
N GLU A 2 11.43 -5.21 7.71
CA GLU A 2 11.56 -3.75 7.84
C GLU A 2 11.68 -2.96 6.53
N LYS A 3 12.62 -3.34 5.64
CA LYS A 3 12.79 -2.70 4.33
C LYS A 3 11.47 -2.72 3.53
N THR A 4 10.81 -3.87 3.52
CA THR A 4 9.56 -4.06 2.77
C THR A 4 8.42 -3.23 3.35
N LEU A 5 8.36 -3.02 4.67
CA LEU A 5 7.40 -2.10 5.29
C LEU A 5 7.62 -0.65 4.81
N MET A 6 8.87 -0.19 4.74
CA MET A 6 9.20 1.14 4.22
C MET A 6 8.90 1.27 2.71
N ASP A 7 9.16 0.21 1.93
CA ASP A 7 8.88 0.18 0.49
C ASP A 7 7.37 0.31 0.22
N ILE A 8 6.50 -0.30 1.04
CA ILE A 8 5.04 -0.10 0.98
C ILE A 8 4.66 1.36 1.20
N LEU A 9 5.23 2.00 2.23
CA LEU A 9 4.91 3.38 2.55
C LEU A 9 5.33 4.32 1.41
N ASN A 10 6.54 4.14 0.88
CA ASN A 10 7.07 4.93 -0.22
C ASN A 10 6.27 4.74 -1.51
N ALA A 11 5.88 3.50 -1.83
CA ALA A 11 5.02 3.20 -2.96
C ALA A 11 3.69 3.95 -2.83
N GLY A 12 3.06 3.90 -1.66
CA GLY A 12 1.83 4.63 -1.34
C GLY A 12 1.94 6.15 -1.55
N ILE A 13 3.03 6.77 -1.08
CA ILE A 13 3.26 8.22 -1.25
C ILE A 13 3.37 8.56 -2.74
N ALA A 14 4.15 7.76 -3.49
CA ALA A 14 4.37 7.98 -4.90
C ALA A 14 3.06 7.95 -5.71
N VAL A 15 2.10 7.11 -5.30
CA VAL A 15 0.73 7.05 -5.88
C VAL A 15 0.05 8.40 -5.81
N PHE A 16 -0.09 8.91 -4.59
CA PHE A 16 -0.98 10.03 -4.33
C PHE A 16 -0.33 11.37 -4.68
N GLN A 17 1.01 11.45 -4.66
CA GLN A 17 1.73 12.64 -5.13
C GLN A 17 1.74 12.77 -6.66
N SER A 18 1.73 11.64 -7.38
CA SER A 18 1.82 11.65 -8.85
C SER A 18 0.46 11.81 -9.57
N GLY A 19 -0.65 11.67 -8.84
CA GLY A 19 -2.00 11.75 -9.39
C GLY A 19 -2.37 10.59 -10.33
N GLU A 20 -3.53 10.71 -10.98
CA GLU A 20 -4.12 9.66 -11.83
C GLU A 20 -3.21 9.17 -12.97
N GLY A 21 -2.31 10.04 -13.47
CA GLY A 21 -1.39 9.73 -14.57
C GLY A 21 -0.39 8.61 -14.29
N LYS A 22 -0.13 8.29 -13.01
CA LYS A 22 0.78 7.19 -12.62
C LYS A 22 0.09 6.03 -11.92
N LEU A 23 -1.24 5.96 -11.98
CA LEU A 23 -2.03 4.92 -11.33
C LEU A 23 -1.63 3.51 -11.78
N LYS A 24 -1.39 3.30 -13.08
CA LYS A 24 -0.94 1.99 -13.61
C LYS A 24 0.45 1.60 -13.11
N GLN A 25 1.39 2.54 -13.11
CA GLN A 25 2.76 2.30 -12.62
C GLN A 25 2.75 1.96 -11.13
N THR A 26 1.99 2.73 -10.36
CA THR A 26 1.73 2.49 -8.95
C THR A 26 1.24 1.06 -8.68
N LEU A 27 0.23 0.61 -9.43
CA LEU A 27 -0.35 -0.71 -9.20
C LEU A 27 0.66 -1.81 -9.51
N SER A 28 1.50 -1.60 -10.52
CA SER A 28 2.62 -2.50 -10.81
C SER A 28 3.64 -2.52 -9.66
N ASP A 29 3.95 -1.37 -9.06
CA ASP A 29 4.91 -1.31 -7.95
C ASP A 29 4.33 -1.93 -6.67
N LEU A 30 3.03 -1.76 -6.40
CA LEU A 30 2.34 -2.47 -5.31
C LEU A 30 2.27 -3.98 -5.52
N GLU A 31 2.03 -4.41 -6.77
CA GLU A 31 2.04 -5.82 -7.14
C GLU A 31 3.42 -6.44 -6.92
N LYS A 32 4.51 -5.73 -7.26
CA LYS A 32 5.88 -6.19 -6.95
C LYS A 32 6.11 -6.33 -5.45
N VAL A 33 5.68 -5.34 -4.65
CA VAL A 33 5.81 -5.38 -3.19
C VAL A 33 5.00 -6.53 -2.59
N TYR A 34 3.80 -6.78 -3.11
CA TYR A 34 2.98 -7.93 -2.71
C TYR A 34 3.67 -9.26 -3.06
N GLU A 35 4.17 -9.42 -4.29
CA GLU A 35 4.87 -10.65 -4.68
C GLU A 35 6.16 -10.86 -3.87
N GLU A 36 6.90 -9.80 -3.56
CA GLU A 36 8.03 -9.87 -2.62
C GLU A 36 7.59 -10.35 -1.23
N LEU A 37 6.50 -9.81 -0.70
CA LEU A 37 5.96 -10.24 0.60
C LEU A 37 5.45 -11.66 0.58
N LYS A 38 4.87 -12.11 -0.53
CA LYS A 38 4.38 -13.48 -0.70
C LYS A 38 5.54 -14.47 -0.74
N VAL A 39 6.60 -14.16 -1.49
CA VAL A 39 7.84 -14.95 -1.50
C VAL A 39 8.48 -15.00 -0.11
N LYS A 40 8.58 -13.83 0.56
CA LYS A 40 9.10 -13.71 1.94
C LYS A 40 8.15 -14.28 3.00
N GLY A 41 6.87 -14.48 2.69
CA GLY A 41 5.84 -15.00 3.58
C GLY A 41 6.04 -16.46 3.96
N SER A 42 6.94 -17.17 3.25
CA SER A 42 7.49 -18.46 3.69
C SER A 42 8.34 -18.36 4.97
N GLN A 43 8.83 -17.16 5.30
CA GLN A 43 9.71 -16.89 6.45
C GLN A 43 9.01 -16.20 7.61
N ASP A 44 7.87 -15.54 7.37
CA ASP A 44 7.04 -14.90 8.41
C ASP A 44 5.55 -15.15 8.17
N GLN A 45 5.01 -16.04 9.00
CA GLN A 45 3.61 -16.46 9.02
C GLN A 45 2.82 -15.88 10.21
N SER A 46 3.34 -14.83 10.85
CA SER A 46 2.59 -14.12 11.88
C SER A 46 1.25 -13.62 11.35
N GLU A 47 0.26 -13.48 12.24
CA GLU A 47 -1.06 -13.00 11.87
C GLU A 47 -0.99 -11.61 11.21
N GLN A 48 -0.11 -10.74 11.72
CA GLN A 48 0.11 -9.40 11.21
C GLN A 48 0.68 -9.42 9.80
N ALA A 49 1.67 -10.27 9.53
CA ALA A 49 2.25 -10.43 8.20
C ALA A 49 1.24 -11.01 7.19
N ASN A 50 0.42 -11.99 7.62
CA ASN A 50 -0.67 -12.53 6.79
C ASN A 50 -1.70 -11.44 6.46
N ARG A 51 -2.14 -10.69 7.47
CA ARG A 51 -3.12 -9.60 7.32
C ARG A 51 -2.63 -8.50 6.38
N LEU A 52 -1.36 -8.10 6.49
CA LEU A 52 -0.75 -7.13 5.58
C LEU A 52 -0.72 -7.65 4.13
N ARG A 53 -0.36 -8.92 3.93
CA ARG A 53 -0.38 -9.56 2.60
C ARG A 53 -1.78 -9.57 2.00
N ASP A 54 -2.79 -9.93 2.78
CA ASP A 54 -4.18 -9.96 2.33
C ASP A 54 -4.70 -8.57 1.95
N LEU A 55 -4.36 -7.55 2.75
CA LEU A 55 -4.72 -6.15 2.46
C LEU A 55 -4.09 -5.68 1.15
N LEU A 56 -2.81 -5.95 0.94
CA LEU A 56 -2.11 -5.58 -0.30
C LEU A 56 -2.66 -6.32 -1.51
N GLN A 57 -2.91 -7.63 -1.39
CA GLN A 57 -3.49 -8.43 -2.47
C GLN A 57 -4.85 -7.89 -2.90
N LYS A 58 -5.75 -7.65 -1.93
CA LYS A 58 -7.07 -7.10 -2.19
C LYS A 58 -6.98 -5.72 -2.84
N THR A 59 -6.08 -4.87 -2.34
CA THR A 59 -5.88 -3.52 -2.88
C THR A 59 -5.45 -3.54 -4.34
N VAL A 60 -4.49 -4.40 -4.69
CA VAL A 60 -4.01 -4.55 -6.07
C VAL A 60 -5.10 -5.12 -6.97
N TRP A 61 -5.76 -6.20 -6.54
CA TRP A 61 -6.82 -6.84 -7.33
C TRP A 61 -7.98 -5.88 -7.56
N ASP A 62 -8.57 -5.31 -6.51
CA ASP A 62 -9.73 -4.40 -6.62
C ASP A 62 -9.44 -3.26 -7.61
N ALA A 63 -8.26 -2.65 -7.51
CA ALA A 63 -7.88 -1.55 -8.38
C ALA A 63 -7.63 -1.99 -9.83
N GLN A 64 -6.99 -3.15 -10.05
CA GLN A 64 -6.81 -3.71 -11.40
C GLN A 64 -8.15 -4.09 -12.05
N GLU A 65 -9.06 -4.69 -11.30
CA GLU A 65 -10.39 -5.08 -11.79
C GLU A 65 -11.20 -3.84 -12.20
N LYS A 66 -11.21 -2.82 -11.36
CA LYS A 66 -11.91 -1.56 -11.62
C LYS A 66 -11.33 -0.80 -12.81
N LEU A 67 -10.01 -0.81 -13.00
CA LEU A 67 -9.38 -0.20 -14.18
C LEU A 67 -9.61 -0.99 -15.47
N LYS A 68 -9.88 -2.30 -15.40
CA LYS A 68 -10.29 -3.10 -16.56
C LYS A 68 -11.74 -2.82 -16.95
N ASN A 69 -12.59 -2.49 -15.98
CA ASN A 69 -13.97 -2.06 -16.24
C ASN A 69 -13.98 -0.65 -16.83
N ALA A 70 -14.14 -0.53 -18.14
CA ALA A 70 -14.13 0.72 -18.90
C ALA A 70 -15.15 1.80 -18.46
N ASN A 71 -16.04 1.48 -17.51
CA ASN A 71 -17.05 2.38 -16.95
C ASN A 71 -16.63 3.04 -15.63
N GLU A 72 -15.55 2.59 -14.96
CA GLU A 72 -15.11 3.24 -13.73
C GLU A 72 -14.15 4.40 -14.00
N ASN A 73 -14.48 5.57 -13.45
CA ASN A 73 -13.61 6.74 -13.50
C ASN A 73 -12.38 6.50 -12.62
N SER A 74 -11.19 6.85 -13.10
CA SER A 74 -9.92 6.84 -12.36
C SER A 74 -10.03 7.46 -10.97
N ARG A 75 -10.89 8.47 -10.79
CA ARG A 75 -11.18 9.07 -9.48
C ARG A 75 -11.73 8.09 -8.45
N VAL A 76 -12.64 7.19 -8.85
CA VAL A 76 -13.24 6.17 -7.96
C VAL A 76 -12.18 5.18 -7.51
N VAL A 77 -11.34 4.74 -8.45
CA VAL A 77 -10.21 3.84 -8.17
C VAL A 77 -9.21 4.51 -7.21
N VAL A 78 -8.87 5.77 -7.46
CA VAL A 78 -7.97 6.53 -6.58
C VAL A 78 -8.56 6.70 -5.19
N GLN A 79 -9.86 6.99 -5.07
CA GLN A 79 -10.50 7.11 -3.75
C GLN A 79 -10.44 5.80 -2.97
N GLN A 80 -10.73 4.67 -3.61
CA GLN A 80 -10.65 3.37 -2.96
C GLN A 80 -9.22 2.99 -2.58
N LEU A 81 -8.22 3.37 -3.41
CA LEU A 81 -6.82 3.23 -3.05
C LEU A 81 -6.48 4.05 -1.80
N LYS A 82 -7.01 5.27 -1.65
CA LYS A 82 -6.80 6.07 -0.43
C LYS A 82 -7.31 5.32 0.81
N ASP A 83 -8.55 4.83 0.75
CA ASP A 83 -9.17 4.09 1.86
C ASP A 83 -8.39 2.81 2.22
N ASN A 84 -7.87 2.11 1.21
CA ASN A 84 -7.06 0.92 1.40
C ASN A 84 -5.69 1.25 1.99
N PHE A 85 -5.04 2.33 1.53
CA PHE A 85 -3.76 2.77 2.07
C PHE A 85 -3.84 3.30 3.49
N GLU A 86 -4.98 3.85 3.93
CA GLU A 86 -5.19 4.14 5.35
C GLU A 86 -5.05 2.85 6.18
N LYS A 87 -5.75 1.78 5.79
CA LYS A 87 -5.69 0.48 6.49
C LYS A 87 -4.30 -0.14 6.44
N ILE A 88 -3.64 -0.10 5.27
CA ILE A 88 -2.28 -0.60 5.09
C ILE A 88 -1.31 0.19 5.97
N SER A 89 -1.40 1.52 5.99
CA SER A 89 -0.52 2.37 6.79
C SER A 89 -0.66 2.12 8.29
N SER A 90 -1.89 1.92 8.78
CA SER A 90 -2.14 1.51 10.16
C SER A 90 -1.53 0.13 10.46
N GLN A 91 -1.71 -0.84 9.57
CA GLN A 91 -1.13 -2.17 9.74
C GLN A 91 0.40 -2.14 9.76
N VAL A 92 1.01 -1.33 8.90
CA VAL A 92 2.46 -1.13 8.86
C VAL A 92 2.94 -0.47 10.15
N ASP A 93 2.27 0.57 10.65
CA ASP A 93 2.63 1.21 11.91
C ASP A 93 2.59 0.22 13.08
N GLU A 94 1.59 -0.65 13.16
CA GLU A 94 1.52 -1.70 14.19
C GLU A 94 2.67 -2.70 14.12
N MET A 95 3.18 -3.00 12.92
CA MET A 95 4.26 -3.96 12.69
C MET A 95 5.66 -3.37 12.89
N LEU A 96 5.79 -2.05 12.90
CA LEU A 96 7.09 -1.41 13.03
C LEU A 96 7.57 -1.41 14.49
N PRO A 97 8.82 -1.85 14.76
CA PRO A 97 9.42 -1.70 16.07
C PRO A 97 9.67 -0.20 16.38
N PRO A 98 9.78 0.19 17.67
CA PRO A 98 9.79 1.60 18.09
C PRO A 98 10.87 2.47 17.42
N ASP A 99 12.05 1.91 17.21
CA ASP A 99 13.20 2.55 16.58
C ASP A 99 12.99 2.82 15.08
N LEU A 100 12.17 2.00 14.41
CA LEU A 100 11.79 2.20 13.02
C LEU A 100 10.56 3.08 12.87
N LYS A 101 9.63 3.09 13.83
CA LYS A 101 8.50 4.04 13.83
C LYS A 101 8.98 5.48 13.73
N ALA A 102 10.06 5.83 14.44
CA ALA A 102 10.65 7.17 14.35
C ALA A 102 11.11 7.52 12.92
N LYS A 103 11.69 6.55 12.20
CA LYS A 103 12.15 6.72 10.82
C LYS A 103 11.00 6.73 9.80
N ALA A 104 9.97 5.93 10.06
CA ALA A 104 8.77 5.82 9.22
C ALA A 104 7.77 6.94 9.46
N LYS A 105 7.87 7.68 10.58
CA LYS A 105 6.91 8.71 10.99
C LYS A 105 6.58 9.71 9.88
N ALA A 106 7.61 10.22 9.21
CA ALA A 106 7.41 11.18 8.12
C ALA A 106 6.60 10.57 6.96
N ALA A 107 6.88 9.31 6.61
CA ALA A 107 6.16 8.61 5.54
C ALA A 107 4.72 8.27 5.94
N LEU A 108 4.49 7.85 7.18
CA LEU A 108 3.15 7.60 7.73
C LEU A 108 2.30 8.88 7.80
N ASP A 109 2.89 9.99 8.27
CA ASP A 109 2.21 11.27 8.37
C ASP A 109 1.88 11.83 6.96
N GLU A 110 2.79 11.70 6.00
CA GLU A 110 2.56 12.11 4.60
C GLU A 110 1.48 11.26 3.93
N LEU A 111 1.51 9.93 4.09
CA LEU A 111 0.45 9.05 3.59
C LEU A 111 -0.91 9.45 4.14
N LYS A 112 -1.00 9.62 5.47
CA LYS A 112 -2.24 10.00 6.13
C LYS A 112 -2.79 11.33 5.63
N LYS A 113 -1.91 12.27 5.28
CA LYS A 113 -2.31 13.54 4.66
C LYS A 113 -2.87 13.30 3.25
N LEU A 114 -2.17 12.53 2.43
CA LEU A 114 -2.52 12.25 1.03
C LEU A 114 -3.78 11.39 0.88
N THR A 115 -4.07 10.51 1.83
CA THR A 115 -5.27 9.66 1.82
C THR A 115 -6.52 10.38 2.32
N ARG A 116 -6.36 11.46 3.11
CA ARG A 116 -7.47 12.23 3.69
C ARG A 116 -7.82 13.51 2.95
N SER A 117 -6.92 13.99 2.09
CA SER A 117 -7.14 15.11 1.17
C SER A 117 -8.02 14.70 0.01
#